data_AF-A0A4Q4PZ81-F1
#
_entry.id   AF-A0A4Q4PZ81-F1
#
_cell.length_a   1.000
_cell.length_b   1.000
_cell.length_c   1.000
_cell.angle_alpha   90.00
_cell.angle_beta   90.00
_cell.angle_gamma   90.00
#
_symmetry.space_group_name_H-M   'P 1'
#
loop_
_entity.id
_entity.type
_entity.pdbx_description
1 polymer ?
#
loop_
_entity_poly.entity_id
_entity_poly.type
_entity_poly.pdbx_seq_one_letter_code
_entity_poly.pdbx_strand_id
1 'polypeptide(L)'
;MDRQLSPSIWYAVLFAGLVAFLVLCFSIRLALRWLAAPVTDAILRYLVYSTTSVFGLSSWRVSAKDVLLAVLYMSANGVCMGWGVNAAEELSRRSASMLATNLILLLPGASIAADILHISLRTYHQTHSIVALVALIEASIHGGRELTARRWTGDVNTISGTAIFGCLVLMTVASLPTFRRRAYEIFRMIHFGCSTSICILLWLHVPQANKAGRAQVIMGTCIWAATYAHRNILLVYRNFSVSKPSTRIQVESVHNSLQVKVRLPRPWKVRPG
;
A
#
# COMPACT_ATOMS: atom_id res chain seq x y z
N MET A 1 31.61 49.74 29.23
CA MET A 1 32.36 50.17 28.02
C MET A 1 32.52 48.94 27.16
N ASP A 2 31.58 48.72 26.24
CA ASP A 2 31.60 47.57 25.36
C ASP A 2 32.63 47.79 24.26
N ARG A 3 33.71 46.98 24.26
CA ARG A 3 34.69 46.96 23.17
C ARG A 3 33.97 46.48 21.91
N GLN A 4 33.70 47.40 20.99
CA GLN A 4 33.20 47.06 19.65
C GLN A 4 34.24 46.15 18.97
N LEU A 5 33.85 44.88 18.78
CA LEU A 5 34.64 43.89 18.05
C LEU A 5 34.84 44.34 16.61
N SER A 6 36.07 44.25 16.09
CA SER A 6 36.37 44.67 14.72
C SER A 6 35.62 43.79 13.71
N PRO A 7 35.04 44.36 12.63
CA PRO A 7 34.31 43.61 11.61
C PRO A 7 35.10 42.44 10.99
N SER A 8 36.43 42.51 11.00
CA SER A 8 37.34 41.45 10.57
C SER A 8 37.22 40.16 11.41
N ILE A 9 36.93 40.27 12.71
CA ILE A 9 36.75 39.11 13.60
C ILE A 9 35.46 38.38 13.24
N TRP A 10 34.38 39.12 12.99
CA TRP A 10 33.10 38.53 12.54
C TRP A 10 33.23 37.83 11.19
N TYR A 11 33.96 38.44 10.24
CA TYR A 11 34.26 37.81 8.96
C TYR A 11 35.06 36.50 9.12
N ALA A 12 36.10 36.51 9.96
CA ALA A 12 36.91 35.32 10.23
C ALA A 12 36.09 34.19 10.91
N VAL A 13 35.22 34.52 11.87
CA VAL A 13 34.35 33.55 12.55
C VAL A 13 33.34 32.95 11.58
N LEU A 14 32.71 33.75 10.73
CA LEU A 14 31.76 33.27 9.72
C LEU A 14 32.45 32.37 8.68
N PHE A 15 33.64 32.76 8.21
CA PHE A 15 34.40 31.98 7.24
C PHE A 15 34.90 30.66 7.84
N ALA A 16 35.43 30.68 9.07
CA ALA A 16 35.84 29.48 9.79
C ALA A 16 34.64 28.54 10.04
N GLY A 17 33.48 29.10 10.41
CA GLY A 17 32.24 28.35 10.56
C GLY A 17 31.78 27.68 9.26
N LEU A 18 31.87 28.38 8.13
CA LEU A 18 31.53 27.83 6.82
C LEU A 18 32.47 26.69 6.42
N VAL A 19 33.78 26.86 6.61
CA VAL A 19 34.76 25.81 6.32
C VAL A 19 34.55 24.59 7.21
N ALA A 20 34.32 24.77 8.50
CA ALA A 20 34.02 23.68 9.43
C ALA A 20 32.74 22.92 9.04
N PHE A 21 31.69 23.65 8.63
CA PHE A 21 30.44 23.06 8.14
C PHE A 21 30.65 22.22 6.87
N LEU A 22 31.41 22.72 5.90
CA LEU A 22 31.71 21.99 4.66
C LEU A 22 32.54 20.73 4.93
N VAL A 23 33.52 20.81 5.83
CA VAL A 23 34.32 19.65 6.25
C VAL A 23 33.43 18.61 6.96
N LEU A 24 32.52 19.05 7.83
CA LEU A 24 31.57 18.16 8.49
C LEU A 24 30.65 17.46 7.49
N CYS A 25 30.07 18.21 6.54
CA CYS A 25 29.24 17.64 5.48
C CYS A 25 30.01 16.64 4.61
N PHE A 26 31.26 16.95 4.25
CA PHE A 26 32.11 16.06 3.47
C PHE A 26 32.43 14.77 4.24
N SER A 27 32.83 14.89 5.51
CA SER A 27 33.11 13.76 6.39
C SER A 27 31.90 12.86 6.62
N ILE A 28 30.71 13.44 6.82
CA ILE A 28 29.45 12.69 6.92
C ILE A 28 29.17 11.96 5.60
N ARG A 29 29.32 12.62 4.45
CA ARG A 29 29.08 12.01 3.15
C ARG A 29 30.06 10.88 2.86
N LEU A 30 31.31 11.03 3.27
CA LEU A 30 32.34 10.00 3.15
C LEU A 30 32.01 8.82 4.07
N ALA A 31 31.72 9.05 5.35
CA ALA A 31 31.31 8.01 6.29
C ALA A 31 30.07 7.24 5.80
N LEU A 32 29.06 7.95 5.29
CA LEU A 32 27.87 7.33 4.69
C LEU A 32 28.22 6.47 3.47
N ARG A 33 29.15 6.89 2.60
CA ARG A 33 29.61 6.07 1.47
C ARG A 33 30.38 4.83 1.91
N TRP A 34 31.25 4.96 2.91
CA TRP A 34 32.02 3.86 3.48
C TRP A 34 31.12 2.83 4.17
N LEU A 35 30.07 3.29 4.85
CA LEU A 35 29.06 2.42 5.47
C LEU A 35 28.06 1.88 4.46
N ALA A 36 27.79 2.59 3.36
CA ALA A 36 26.79 2.17 2.38
C ALA A 36 27.11 0.81 1.77
N ALA A 37 28.36 0.54 1.39
CA ALA A 37 28.72 -0.74 0.78
C ALA A 37 28.51 -1.95 1.72
N PRO A 38 29.07 -2.00 2.95
CA PRO A 38 28.87 -3.13 3.87
C PRO A 38 27.43 -3.22 4.37
N VAL A 39 26.74 -2.09 4.58
CA VAL A 39 25.31 -2.09 4.95
C VAL A 39 24.46 -2.62 3.79
N THR A 40 24.74 -2.20 2.55
CA THR A 40 24.02 -2.70 1.37
C THR A 40 24.28 -4.19 1.17
N ASP A 41 25.52 -4.65 1.32
CA ASP A 41 25.85 -6.07 1.23
C ASP A 41 25.15 -6.90 2.32
N ALA A 42 25.16 -6.43 3.58
CA ALA A 42 24.45 -7.07 4.66
C ALA A 42 22.93 -7.11 4.41
N ILE A 43 22.34 -6.01 3.94
CA ILE A 43 20.91 -5.97 3.55
C ILE A 43 20.64 -6.95 2.42
N LEU A 44 21.45 -6.97 1.38
CA LEU A 44 21.27 -7.87 0.26
C LEU A 44 21.39 -9.33 0.72
N ARG A 45 22.43 -9.67 1.47
CA ARG A 45 22.72 -11.03 1.92
C ARG A 45 21.68 -11.57 2.91
N TYR A 46 21.36 -10.80 3.95
CA TYR A 46 20.52 -11.29 5.04
C TYR A 46 19.03 -10.99 4.84
N LEU A 47 18.68 -9.86 4.20
CA LEU A 47 17.29 -9.43 4.06
C LEU A 47 16.69 -9.74 2.68
N VAL A 48 17.45 -9.60 1.58
CA VAL A 48 16.92 -9.75 0.21
C VAL A 48 17.11 -11.16 -0.34
N TYR A 49 18.32 -11.70 -0.30
CA TYR A 49 18.68 -12.99 -0.90
C TYR A 49 18.43 -14.18 0.02
N SER A 50 18.26 -13.95 1.32
CA SER A 50 17.79 -14.96 2.25
C SER A 50 16.34 -15.30 1.90
N THR A 51 16.15 -16.36 1.12
CA THR A 51 14.85 -16.90 0.76
C THR A 51 14.73 -18.30 1.32
N THR A 52 13.73 -18.50 2.16
CA THR A 52 13.39 -19.82 2.71
C THR A 52 12.12 -20.32 2.02
N SER A 53 12.15 -21.58 1.57
CA SER A 53 10.94 -22.25 1.09
C SER A 53 10.11 -22.68 2.30
N VAL A 54 8.90 -22.13 2.43
CA VAL A 54 7.99 -22.50 3.49
C VAL A 54 7.35 -23.85 3.13
N PHE A 55 7.48 -24.84 4.02
CA PHE A 55 6.98 -26.23 3.85
C PHE A 55 7.50 -26.99 2.61
N GLY A 56 8.71 -26.69 2.11
CA GLY A 56 9.30 -27.40 0.97
C GLY A 56 8.60 -27.14 -0.38
N LEU A 57 7.59 -26.27 -0.42
CA LEU A 57 6.89 -25.88 -1.64
C LEU A 57 7.66 -24.75 -2.34
N SER A 58 8.28 -25.07 -3.48
CA SER A 58 9.04 -24.13 -4.33
C SER A 58 8.27 -22.84 -4.68
N SER A 59 6.94 -22.89 -4.74
CA SER A 59 6.08 -21.76 -5.06
C SER A 59 5.90 -20.74 -3.92
N TRP A 60 6.29 -21.08 -2.69
CA TRP A 60 6.18 -20.23 -1.50
C TRP A 60 7.56 -19.87 -0.95
N ARG A 61 8.32 -19.12 -1.76
CA ARG A 61 9.57 -18.48 -1.33
C ARG A 61 9.23 -17.15 -0.65
N VAL A 62 9.52 -17.07 0.65
CA VAL A 62 9.37 -15.85 1.44
C VAL A 62 10.77 -15.32 1.75
N SER A 63 10.99 -14.04 1.49
CA SER A 63 12.25 -13.37 1.81
C SER A 63 12.23 -12.86 3.26
N ALA A 64 13.37 -12.83 3.94
CA ALA A 64 13.45 -12.34 5.32
C ALA A 64 12.92 -10.91 5.49
N LYS A 65 13.13 -10.03 4.50
CA LYS A 65 12.55 -8.67 4.48
C LYS A 65 11.02 -8.67 4.44
N ASP A 66 10.40 -9.63 3.75
CA ASP A 66 8.95 -9.70 3.62
C ASP A 66 8.34 -10.08 4.97
N VAL A 67 8.97 -11.02 5.70
CA VAL A 67 8.60 -11.39 7.06
C VAL A 67 8.80 -10.23 8.03
N LEU A 68 9.98 -9.59 8.00
CA LEU A 68 10.30 -8.49 8.90
C LEU A 68 9.31 -7.32 8.72
N LEU A 69 9.03 -6.93 7.48
CA LEU A 69 8.08 -5.86 7.18
C LEU A 69 6.68 -6.22 7.69
N ALA A 70 6.23 -7.46 7.47
CA ALA A 70 4.94 -7.93 7.96
C ALA A 70 4.86 -7.90 9.49
N VAL A 71 5.89 -8.40 10.19
CA VAL A 71 5.95 -8.41 11.65
C VAL A 71 5.95 -6.99 12.21
N LEU A 72 6.80 -6.10 11.70
CA LEU A 72 6.83 -4.70 12.12
C LEU A 72 5.48 -4.02 11.93
N TYR A 73 4.85 -4.24 10.77
CA TYR A 73 3.53 -3.68 10.47
C TYR A 73 2.45 -4.21 11.43
N MET A 74 2.40 -5.53 11.65
CA MET A 74 1.45 -6.14 12.58
C MET A 74 1.68 -5.69 14.02
N SER A 75 2.94 -5.59 14.46
CA SER A 75 3.30 -5.09 15.79
C SER A 75 2.89 -3.63 15.97
N ALA A 76 3.13 -2.77 14.99
CA ALA A 76 2.70 -1.37 15.04
C ALA A 76 1.17 -1.24 15.16
N ASN A 77 0.41 -2.00 14.34
CA ASN A 77 -1.06 -2.01 14.44
C ASN A 77 -1.53 -2.57 15.79
N GLY A 78 -0.91 -3.65 16.27
CA GLY A 78 -1.21 -4.26 17.56
C GLY A 78 -0.97 -3.30 18.74
N VAL A 79 0.13 -2.56 18.73
CA VAL A 79 0.43 -1.54 19.75
C VAL A 79 -0.59 -0.41 19.69
N CYS A 80 -0.89 0.14 18.51
CA CYS A 80 -1.89 1.20 18.35
C CYS A 80 -3.29 0.78 18.84
N MET A 81 -3.67 -0.48 18.62
CA MET A 81 -4.96 -1.00 19.07
C MET A 81 -4.98 -1.34 20.56
N GLY A 82 -3.97 -2.03 21.08
CA GLY A 82 -4.02 -2.69 22.38
C GLY A 82 -3.33 -1.96 23.52
N TRP A 83 -2.42 -1.03 23.24
CA TRP A 83 -1.61 -0.41 24.30
C TRP A 83 -2.47 0.40 25.29
N GLY A 84 -2.45 0.00 26.56
CA GLY A 84 -3.18 0.66 27.64
C GLY A 84 -4.71 0.54 27.54
N VAL A 85 -5.22 -0.46 26.81
CA VAL A 85 -6.67 -0.67 26.71
C VAL A 85 -7.17 -1.52 27.87
N ASN A 86 -8.12 -0.96 28.63
CA ASN A 86 -8.74 -1.62 29.78
C ASN A 86 -10.19 -2.07 29.54
N ALA A 87 -10.76 -1.74 28.37
CA ALA A 87 -12.17 -2.02 28.06
C ALA A 87 -12.36 -2.47 26.61
N ALA A 88 -13.25 -3.44 26.39
CA ALA A 88 -13.57 -3.97 25.05
C ALA A 88 -14.16 -2.91 24.11
N GLU A 89 -14.85 -1.91 24.66
CA GLU A 89 -15.36 -0.77 23.89
C GLU A 89 -14.23 0.06 23.27
N GLU A 90 -13.22 0.37 24.06
CA GLU A 90 -12.08 1.15 23.61
C GLU A 90 -11.26 0.38 22.58
N LEU A 91 -11.12 -0.95 22.75
CA LEU A 91 -10.52 -1.82 21.73
C LEU A 91 -11.29 -1.75 20.41
N SER A 92 -12.62 -1.93 20.44
CA SER A 92 -13.49 -1.85 19.25
C SER A 92 -13.33 -0.51 18.54
N ARG A 93 -13.35 0.60 19.30
CA ARG A 93 -13.23 1.96 18.75
C ARG A 93 -11.86 2.17 18.08
N ARG A 94 -10.77 1.69 18.69
CA ARG A 94 -9.42 1.77 18.11
C ARG A 94 -9.30 0.88 16.88
N SER A 95 -9.82 -0.34 16.91
CA SER A 95 -9.86 -1.24 15.74
C SER A 95 -10.62 -0.61 14.57
N ALA A 96 -11.75 0.05 14.80
CA ALA A 96 -12.47 0.78 13.75
C ALA A 96 -11.66 1.93 13.14
N SER A 97 -10.92 2.68 13.97
CA SER A 97 -10.06 3.77 13.50
C SER A 97 -8.84 3.28 12.72
N MET A 98 -8.22 2.19 13.16
CA MET A 98 -7.12 1.54 12.44
C MET A 98 -7.60 0.92 11.12
N LEU A 99 -8.78 0.28 11.12
CA LEU A 99 -9.43 -0.22 9.91
C LEU A 99 -9.60 0.89 8.88
N ALA A 100 -10.18 2.03 9.27
CA ALA A 100 -10.35 3.17 8.36
C ALA A 100 -9.01 3.67 7.80
N THR A 101 -7.95 3.67 8.60
CA THR A 101 -6.59 4.03 8.17
C THR A 101 -6.03 3.02 7.18
N ASN A 102 -6.18 1.72 7.46
CA ASN A 102 -5.69 0.65 6.61
C ASN A 102 -6.45 0.59 5.27
N LEU A 103 -7.73 0.95 5.25
CA LEU A 103 -8.50 1.08 4.01
C LEU A 103 -7.95 2.16 3.08
N ILE A 104 -7.40 3.27 3.61
CA ILE A 104 -6.72 4.29 2.77
C ILE A 104 -5.52 3.70 2.04
N LEU A 105 -4.82 2.74 2.65
CA LEU A 105 -3.68 2.04 2.02
C LEU A 105 -4.13 0.96 1.03
N LEU A 106 -5.34 0.42 1.18
CA LEU A 106 -5.87 -0.65 0.32
C LEU A 106 -6.56 -0.14 -0.94
N LEU A 107 -7.18 1.03 -0.85
CA LEU A 107 -7.97 1.61 -1.94
C LEU A 107 -7.20 2.07 -3.21
N PRO A 108 -5.90 2.44 -3.16
CA PRO A 108 -5.15 2.79 -4.36
C PRO A 108 -5.01 1.62 -5.35
N GLY A 109 -5.13 1.92 -6.64
CA GLY A 109 -4.84 0.97 -7.72
C GLY A 109 -3.39 0.47 -7.69
N ALA A 110 -3.20 -0.86 -7.70
CA ALA A 110 -1.92 -1.50 -7.41
C ALA A 110 -0.74 -1.05 -8.27
N SER A 111 -0.94 -0.88 -9.58
CA SER A 111 0.13 -0.44 -10.49
C SER A 111 0.61 0.98 -10.17
N ILE A 112 -0.33 1.90 -9.91
CA ILE A 112 -0.01 3.31 -9.66
C ILE A 112 0.69 3.43 -8.30
N ALA A 113 0.19 2.74 -7.28
CA ALA A 113 0.79 2.78 -5.97
C ALA A 113 2.19 2.14 -5.96
N ALA A 114 2.41 1.04 -6.68
CA ALA A 114 3.74 0.46 -6.87
C ALA A 114 4.70 1.43 -7.56
N ASP A 115 4.24 2.11 -8.61
CA ASP A 115 5.03 3.11 -9.35
C ASP A 115 5.40 4.32 -8.47
N ILE A 116 4.45 4.86 -7.69
CA ILE A 116 4.67 5.99 -6.77
C ILE A 116 5.66 5.62 -5.67
N LEU A 117 5.54 4.40 -5.12
CA LEU A 117 6.42 3.92 -4.05
C LEU A 117 7.77 3.43 -4.57
N HIS A 118 7.99 3.41 -5.88
CA HIS A 118 9.18 2.84 -6.52
C HIS A 118 9.50 1.41 -6.07
N ILE A 119 8.46 0.59 -5.88
CA ILE A 119 8.60 -0.83 -5.52
C ILE A 119 8.06 -1.73 -6.63
N SER A 120 8.51 -2.98 -6.64
CA SER A 120 7.96 -3.95 -7.60
C SER A 120 6.47 -4.20 -7.36
N LEU A 121 5.70 -4.42 -8.43
CA LEU A 121 4.29 -4.77 -8.33
C LEU A 121 4.05 -6.02 -7.48
N ARG A 122 4.99 -6.97 -7.51
CA ARG A 122 4.97 -8.17 -6.66
C ARG A 122 5.02 -7.79 -5.19
N THR A 123 5.97 -6.95 -4.80
CA THR A 123 6.12 -6.45 -3.43
C THR A 123 4.86 -5.70 -3.00
N TYR A 124 4.35 -4.80 -3.84
CA TYR A 124 3.11 -4.09 -3.54
C TYR A 124 1.93 -5.05 -3.31
N HIS A 125 1.74 -6.06 -4.17
CA HIS A 125 0.68 -7.05 -3.98
C HIS A 125 0.83 -7.84 -2.67
N GLN A 126 2.06 -8.21 -2.28
CA GLN A 126 2.32 -8.87 -0.99
C GLN A 126 1.94 -7.95 0.19
N THR A 127 2.40 -6.70 0.16
CA THR A 127 2.06 -5.72 1.21
C THR A 127 0.56 -5.46 1.26
N HIS A 128 -0.10 -5.25 0.12
CA HIS A 128 -1.54 -5.06 0.02
C HIS A 128 -2.30 -6.26 0.62
N SER A 129 -1.87 -7.50 0.37
CA SER A 129 -2.48 -8.68 0.99
C SER A 129 -2.30 -8.70 2.52
N ILE A 130 -1.14 -8.31 3.05
CA ILE A 130 -0.92 -8.23 4.50
C ILE A 130 -1.83 -7.17 5.13
N VAL A 131 -1.87 -5.97 4.54
CA VAL A 131 -2.75 -4.88 5.02
C VAL A 131 -4.22 -5.31 4.96
N ALA A 132 -4.63 -6.04 3.92
CA ALA A 132 -6.01 -6.53 3.78
C ALA A 132 -6.37 -7.55 4.87
N LEU A 133 -5.45 -8.44 5.24
CA LEU A 133 -5.65 -9.38 6.33
C LEU A 133 -5.74 -8.68 7.68
N VAL A 134 -4.89 -7.69 7.95
CA VAL A 134 -4.95 -6.88 9.18
C VAL A 134 -6.28 -6.12 9.25
N ALA A 135 -6.70 -5.47 8.15
CA ALA A 135 -7.99 -4.80 8.07
C ALA A 135 -9.16 -5.77 8.31
N LEU A 136 -9.10 -7.00 7.80
CA LEU A 136 -10.13 -8.00 8.06
C LEU A 136 -10.20 -8.39 9.55
N ILE A 137 -9.05 -8.53 10.22
CA ILE A 137 -8.99 -8.80 11.66
C ILE A 137 -9.58 -7.62 12.45
N GLU A 138 -9.20 -6.39 12.10
CA GLU A 138 -9.71 -5.17 12.74
C GLU A 138 -11.24 -5.04 12.56
N ALA A 139 -11.74 -5.31 11.36
CA ALA A 139 -13.17 -5.34 11.07
C ALA A 139 -13.88 -6.45 11.86
N SER A 140 -13.25 -7.61 12.05
CA SER A 140 -13.81 -8.71 12.85
C SER A 140 -13.92 -8.32 14.32
N ILE A 141 -12.91 -7.66 14.89
CA ILE A 141 -12.92 -7.20 16.29
C ILE A 141 -14.02 -6.16 16.49
N HIS A 142 -14.06 -5.13 15.63
CA HIS A 142 -15.06 -4.08 15.71
C HIS A 142 -16.48 -4.62 15.50
N GLY A 143 -16.72 -5.33 14.39
CA GLY A 143 -18.02 -5.88 14.03
C GLY A 143 -18.52 -6.92 15.04
N GLY A 144 -17.63 -7.79 15.52
CA GLY A 144 -17.95 -8.78 16.55
C GLY A 144 -18.40 -8.13 17.86
N ARG A 145 -17.64 -7.14 18.36
CA ARG A 145 -18.03 -6.40 19.57
C ARG A 145 -19.36 -5.70 19.40
N GLU A 146 -19.55 -4.93 18.32
CA GLU A 146 -20.78 -4.16 18.12
C GLU A 146 -22.00 -5.08 17.99
N LEU A 147 -21.86 -6.22 17.29
CA LEU A 147 -22.94 -7.18 17.15
C LEU A 147 -23.32 -7.83 18.49
N THR A 148 -22.35 -8.16 19.34
CA THR A 148 -22.63 -8.70 20.68
C THR A 148 -23.21 -7.64 21.62
N ALA A 149 -22.70 -6.41 21.58
CA ALA A 149 -23.08 -5.35 22.51
C ALA A 149 -24.44 -4.72 22.19
N ARG A 150 -24.73 -4.46 20.90
CA ARG A 150 -25.93 -3.71 20.48
C ARG A 150 -27.01 -4.60 19.89
N ARG A 151 -26.69 -5.87 19.58
CA ARG A 151 -27.51 -6.82 18.81
C ARG A 151 -27.86 -6.28 17.42
N TRP A 152 -28.38 -7.16 16.57
CA TRP A 152 -28.83 -6.76 15.25
C TRP A 152 -30.11 -5.92 15.36
N THR A 153 -30.06 -4.65 14.95
CA THR A 153 -31.23 -3.74 14.99
C THR A 153 -31.87 -3.54 13.62
N GLY A 154 -31.19 -3.93 12.53
CA GLY A 154 -31.66 -3.70 11.16
C GLY A 154 -31.64 -2.22 10.73
N ASP A 155 -31.00 -1.33 11.51
CA ASP A 155 -30.80 0.05 11.10
C ASP A 155 -29.70 0.19 10.03
N VAL A 156 -29.64 1.36 9.39
CA VAL A 156 -28.65 1.66 8.34
C VAL A 156 -27.23 1.42 8.85
N ASN A 157 -26.95 1.71 10.12
CA ASN A 157 -25.63 1.54 10.70
C ASN A 157 -25.21 0.06 10.78
N THR A 158 -26.09 -0.80 11.30
CA THR A 158 -25.84 -2.24 11.44
C THR A 158 -25.79 -2.93 10.07
N ILE A 159 -26.70 -2.57 9.16
CA ILE A 159 -26.73 -3.11 7.79
C ILE A 159 -25.45 -2.72 7.05
N SER A 160 -25.08 -1.44 7.05
CA SER A 160 -23.88 -0.97 6.34
C SER A 160 -22.60 -1.55 6.91
N GLY A 161 -22.45 -1.60 8.24
CA GLY A 161 -21.30 -2.21 8.90
C GLY A 161 -21.14 -3.69 8.57
N THR A 162 -22.24 -4.43 8.58
CA THR A 162 -22.25 -5.87 8.25
C THR A 162 -21.96 -6.10 6.77
N ALA A 163 -22.51 -5.26 5.89
CA ALA A 163 -22.25 -5.34 4.44
C ALA A 163 -20.79 -5.02 4.10
N ILE A 164 -20.15 -4.06 4.79
CA ILE A 164 -18.70 -3.78 4.66
C ILE A 164 -17.90 -5.03 5.04
N PHE A 165 -18.20 -5.63 6.20
CA PHE A 165 -17.53 -6.85 6.64
C PHE A 165 -17.70 -7.99 5.63
N GLY A 166 -18.92 -8.20 5.13
CA GLY A 166 -19.20 -9.19 4.08
C GLY A 166 -18.40 -8.94 2.78
N CYS A 167 -18.27 -7.69 2.36
CA CYS A 167 -17.44 -7.33 1.20
C CYS A 167 -15.95 -7.69 1.44
N LEU A 168 -15.41 -7.36 2.62
CA LEU A 168 -14.01 -7.69 2.98
C LEU A 168 -13.76 -9.20 2.99
N VAL A 169 -14.68 -9.99 3.56
CA VAL A 169 -14.61 -11.45 3.57
C VAL A 169 -14.68 -12.00 2.14
N LEU A 170 -15.65 -11.57 1.34
CA LEU A 170 -15.82 -12.02 -0.03
C LEU A 170 -14.59 -11.70 -0.90
N MET A 171 -14.03 -10.49 -0.77
CA MET A 171 -12.80 -10.10 -1.46
C MET A 171 -11.62 -10.98 -1.05
N THR A 172 -11.50 -11.29 0.24
CA THR A 172 -10.41 -12.14 0.76
C THR A 172 -10.51 -13.55 0.21
N VAL A 173 -11.71 -14.15 0.24
CA VAL A 173 -11.96 -15.50 -0.31
C VAL A 173 -11.73 -15.54 -1.83
N ALA A 174 -12.24 -14.56 -2.56
CA ALA A 174 -12.01 -14.44 -4.01
C ALA A 174 -10.52 -14.23 -4.35
N SER A 175 -9.73 -13.67 -3.43
CA SER A 175 -8.29 -13.44 -3.62
C SER A 175 -7.44 -14.70 -3.45
N LEU A 176 -8.01 -15.83 -3.01
CA LEU A 176 -7.29 -17.08 -2.84
C LEU A 176 -6.62 -17.52 -4.16
N PRO A 177 -5.36 -18.01 -4.12
CA PRO A 177 -4.61 -18.33 -5.35
C PRO A 177 -5.34 -19.29 -6.29
N THR A 178 -6.07 -20.27 -5.75
CA THR A 178 -6.82 -21.26 -6.53
C THR A 178 -7.94 -20.61 -7.33
N PHE A 179 -8.74 -19.74 -6.70
CA PHE A 179 -9.83 -19.05 -7.38
C PHE A 179 -9.30 -18.02 -8.36
N ARG A 180 -8.37 -17.17 -7.93
CA ARG A 180 -7.78 -16.10 -8.75
C ARG A 180 -7.12 -16.62 -10.02
N ARG A 181 -6.46 -17.79 -9.98
CA ARG A 181 -5.84 -18.41 -11.16
C ARG A 181 -6.86 -18.99 -12.15
N ARG A 182 -7.98 -19.52 -11.66
CA ARG A 182 -9.01 -20.17 -12.49
C ARG A 182 -10.05 -19.21 -13.04
N ALA A 183 -10.40 -18.17 -12.28
CA ALA A 183 -11.49 -17.26 -12.57
C ALA A 183 -11.05 -15.80 -12.42
N TYR A 184 -9.96 -15.41 -13.09
CA TYR A 184 -9.34 -14.09 -12.94
C TYR A 184 -10.29 -12.93 -13.26
N GLU A 185 -11.09 -13.05 -14.31
CA GLU A 185 -12.06 -12.02 -14.71
C GLU A 185 -13.15 -11.83 -13.65
N ILE A 186 -13.68 -12.92 -13.10
CA ILE A 186 -14.68 -12.91 -12.02
C ILE A 186 -14.06 -12.30 -10.75
N PHE A 187 -12.86 -12.73 -10.37
CA PHE A 187 -12.11 -12.13 -9.27
C PHE A 187 -12.00 -10.62 -9.42
N ARG A 188 -11.62 -10.14 -10.61
CA ARG A 188 -11.47 -8.70 -10.88
C ARG A 188 -12.79 -7.95 -10.75
N MET A 189 -13.89 -8.52 -11.25
CA MET A 189 -15.23 -7.94 -11.13
C MET A 189 -15.70 -7.89 -9.67
N ILE A 190 -15.56 -8.98 -8.92
CA ILE A 190 -15.91 -9.04 -7.49
C ILE A 190 -15.10 -8.01 -6.71
N HIS A 191 -13.78 -7.97 -6.91
CA HIS A 191 -12.90 -7.08 -6.16
C HIS A 191 -13.23 -5.60 -6.44
N PHE A 192 -13.47 -5.24 -7.70
CA PHE A 192 -13.89 -3.88 -8.06
C PHE A 192 -15.27 -3.52 -7.50
N GLY A 193 -16.26 -4.41 -7.66
CA GLY A 193 -17.61 -4.21 -7.15
C GLY A 193 -17.63 -4.03 -5.63
N CYS A 194 -16.97 -4.93 -4.90
CA CYS A 194 -16.88 -4.86 -3.43
C CYS A 194 -16.12 -3.61 -2.96
N SER A 195 -15.01 -3.24 -3.62
CA SER A 195 -14.27 -2.02 -3.29
C SER A 195 -15.13 -0.76 -3.49
N THR A 196 -15.92 -0.71 -4.56
CA THR A 196 -16.87 0.39 -4.81
C THR A 196 -17.96 0.42 -3.72
N SER A 197 -18.54 -0.75 -3.41
CA SER A 197 -19.54 -0.89 -2.36
C SER A 197 -19.00 -0.45 -1.00
N ILE A 198 -17.76 -0.80 -0.64
CA ILE A 198 -17.13 -0.37 0.61
C ILE A 198 -17.06 1.16 0.70
N CYS A 199 -16.68 1.86 -0.37
CA CYS A 199 -16.66 3.33 -0.38
C CYS A 199 -18.05 3.92 -0.07
N ILE A 200 -19.10 3.39 -0.70
CA ILE A 200 -20.49 3.85 -0.49
C ILE A 200 -20.98 3.48 0.92
N LEU A 201 -20.75 2.25 1.35
CA LEU A 201 -21.22 1.77 2.65
C LEU A 201 -20.51 2.47 3.80
N LEU A 202 -19.21 2.78 3.68
CA LEU A 202 -18.48 3.57 4.67
C LEU A 202 -19.08 4.98 4.82
N TRP A 203 -19.51 5.59 3.71
CA TRP A 203 -20.18 6.89 3.74
C TRP A 203 -21.51 6.85 4.52
N LEU A 204 -22.22 5.72 4.45
CA LEU A 204 -23.46 5.49 5.20
C LEU A 204 -23.20 5.09 6.66
N HIS A 205 -22.15 4.31 6.91
CA HIS A 205 -21.81 3.73 8.20
C HIS A 205 -21.20 4.77 9.16
N VAL A 206 -20.24 5.58 8.69
CA VAL A 206 -19.52 6.51 9.56
C VAL A 206 -20.41 7.71 9.90
N PRO A 207 -20.75 8.01 11.17
CA PRO A 207 -21.62 9.13 11.51
C PRO A 207 -21.03 10.49 11.11
N GLN A 208 -21.86 11.47 10.75
CA GLN A 208 -21.40 12.84 10.41
C GLN A 208 -20.67 13.52 11.59
N ALA A 209 -21.05 13.19 12.83
CA ALA A 209 -20.38 13.70 14.03
C ALA A 209 -18.91 13.24 14.13
N ASN A 210 -18.55 12.10 13.53
CA ASN A 210 -17.17 11.60 13.51
C ASN A 210 -16.38 12.27 12.38
N LYS A 211 -15.93 13.50 12.61
CA LYS A 211 -15.18 14.30 11.62
C LYS A 211 -13.91 13.61 11.12
N ALA A 212 -13.16 12.95 12.02
CA ALA A 212 -11.93 12.24 11.66
C ALA A 212 -12.22 11.04 10.75
N GLY A 213 -13.20 10.19 11.13
CA GLY A 213 -13.63 9.08 10.30
C GLY A 213 -14.16 9.54 8.93
N ARG A 214 -14.93 10.63 8.91
CA ARG A 214 -15.42 11.23 7.66
C ARG A 214 -14.28 11.68 6.75
N ALA A 215 -13.26 12.34 7.30
CA ALA A 215 -12.08 12.74 6.54
C ALA A 215 -11.34 11.53 5.95
N GLN A 216 -11.20 10.44 6.71
CA GLN A 216 -10.57 9.19 6.24
C GLN A 216 -11.35 8.56 5.08
N VAL A 217 -12.69 8.50 5.19
CA VAL A 217 -13.55 7.98 4.11
C VAL A 217 -13.41 8.82 2.84
N ILE A 218 -13.50 10.15 2.96
CA ILE A 218 -13.35 11.06 1.81
C ILE A 218 -11.99 10.87 1.15
N MET A 219 -10.91 10.87 1.94
CA MET A 219 -9.55 10.70 1.43
C MET A 219 -9.39 9.35 0.71
N GLY A 220 -9.85 8.26 1.33
CA GLY A 220 -9.80 6.92 0.73
C GLY A 220 -10.58 6.85 -0.59
N THR A 221 -11.82 7.38 -0.62
CA THR A 221 -12.65 7.41 -1.83
C THR A 221 -12.04 8.28 -2.93
N CYS A 222 -11.47 9.44 -2.60
CA CYS A 222 -10.77 10.29 -3.58
C CYS A 222 -9.56 9.59 -4.18
N ILE A 223 -8.72 8.93 -3.36
CA ILE A 223 -7.55 8.19 -3.84
C ILE A 223 -7.98 7.01 -4.72
N TRP A 224 -8.99 6.25 -4.30
CA TRP A 224 -9.57 5.18 -5.11
C TRP A 224 -10.05 5.69 -6.47
N ALA A 225 -10.88 6.73 -6.46
CA ALA A 225 -11.45 7.30 -7.68
C ALA A 225 -10.37 7.86 -8.61
N ALA A 226 -9.38 8.58 -8.06
CA ALA A 226 -8.28 9.14 -8.84
C ALA A 226 -7.42 8.05 -9.48
N THR A 227 -7.01 7.03 -8.72
CA THR A 227 -6.20 5.93 -9.26
C THR A 227 -6.97 5.08 -10.27
N TYR A 228 -8.26 4.84 -10.04
CA TYR A 228 -9.11 4.13 -10.98
C TYR A 228 -9.31 4.93 -12.28
N ALA A 229 -9.66 6.21 -12.18
CA ALA A 229 -9.84 7.10 -13.33
C ALA A 229 -8.54 7.21 -14.14
N HIS A 230 -7.41 7.44 -13.47
CA HIS A 230 -6.10 7.51 -14.12
C HIS A 230 -5.78 6.24 -14.92
N ARG A 231 -6.00 5.06 -14.33
CA ARG A 231 -5.77 3.79 -15.02
C ARG A 231 -6.67 3.62 -16.25
N ASN A 232 -7.96 3.93 -16.13
CA ASN A 232 -8.89 3.83 -17.25
C ASN A 232 -8.57 4.84 -18.36
N ILE A 233 -8.24 6.08 -18.00
CA ILE A 233 -7.79 7.11 -18.94
C ILE A 233 -6.54 6.63 -19.68
N LEU A 234 -5.54 6.07 -18.98
CA LEU A 234 -4.35 5.52 -19.62
C LEU A 234 -4.66 4.35 -20.56
N LEU A 235 -5.58 3.46 -20.17
CA LEU A 235 -6.00 2.34 -21.02
C LEU A 235 -6.68 2.85 -22.29
N VAL A 236 -7.61 3.80 -22.17
CA VAL A 236 -8.29 4.39 -23.33
C VAL A 236 -7.30 5.15 -24.20
N TYR A 237 -6.48 6.02 -23.59
CA TYR A 237 -5.45 6.80 -24.27
C TYR A 237 -4.45 5.91 -25.02
N ARG A 238 -4.08 4.75 -24.49
CA ARG A 238 -3.08 3.87 -25.14
C ARG A 238 -3.68 2.98 -26.23
N ASN A 239 -4.92 2.54 -26.07
CA ASN A 239 -5.54 1.59 -26.99
C ASN A 239 -6.30 2.25 -28.14
N PHE A 240 -6.80 3.46 -27.94
CA PHE A 240 -7.57 4.17 -28.95
C PHE A 240 -6.81 5.39 -29.47
N SER A 241 -6.80 5.54 -30.79
CA SER A 241 -6.25 6.71 -31.49
C SER A 241 -7.18 7.05 -32.65
N VAL A 242 -7.49 8.33 -32.83
CA VAL A 242 -8.37 8.81 -33.91
C VAL A 242 -7.74 8.54 -35.28
N SER A 243 -6.42 8.67 -35.39
CA SER A 243 -5.69 8.60 -36.67
C SER A 243 -4.94 7.30 -36.93
N LYS A 244 -4.93 6.36 -35.98
CA LYS A 244 -4.10 5.14 -36.07
C LYS A 244 -4.94 3.91 -35.74
N PRO A 245 -4.65 2.75 -36.37
CA PRO A 245 -5.36 1.51 -36.08
C PRO A 245 -5.21 1.14 -34.59
N SER A 246 -6.28 0.55 -34.04
CA SER A 246 -6.33 0.07 -32.65
C SER A 246 -5.25 -0.98 -32.35
N THR A 247 -5.00 -1.23 -31.06
CA THR A 247 -4.03 -2.23 -30.61
C THR A 247 -4.30 -3.59 -31.26
N ARG A 248 -3.31 -4.15 -31.95
CA ARG A 248 -3.38 -5.48 -32.57
C ARG A 248 -2.39 -6.42 -31.91
N ILE A 249 -2.87 -7.57 -31.45
CA ILE A 249 -2.07 -8.62 -30.85
C ILE A 249 -1.97 -9.77 -31.85
N GLN A 250 -0.75 -10.14 -32.24
CA GLN A 250 -0.46 -11.34 -33.02
C GLN A 250 0.23 -12.34 -32.10
N VAL A 251 -0.31 -13.55 -32.04
CA VAL A 251 0.22 -14.64 -31.21
C VAL A 251 0.73 -15.73 -32.14
N GLU A 252 2.01 -16.03 -32.05
CA GLU A 252 2.68 -17.08 -32.81
C GLU A 252 3.24 -18.12 -31.84
N SER A 253 3.01 -19.41 -32.12
CA SER A 253 3.64 -20.49 -31.35
C SER A 253 5.05 -20.70 -31.90
N VAL A 254 6.06 -20.58 -31.03
CA VAL A 254 7.47 -20.78 -31.38
C VAL A 254 8.01 -21.84 -30.43
N HIS A 255 8.12 -23.08 -30.90
CA HIS A 255 8.50 -24.26 -30.10
C HIS A 255 7.57 -24.44 -28.88
N ASN A 256 8.13 -24.42 -27.66
CA ASN A 256 7.41 -24.49 -26.38
C ASN A 256 7.12 -23.10 -25.78
N SER A 257 7.13 -22.05 -26.60
CA SER A 257 6.89 -20.68 -26.16
C SER A 257 5.86 -19.97 -27.04
N LEU A 258 5.15 -19.01 -26.44
CA LEU A 258 4.23 -18.14 -27.16
C LEU A 258 4.93 -16.81 -27.43
N GLN A 259 5.15 -16.48 -28.70
CA GLN A 259 5.60 -15.16 -29.10
C GLN A 259 4.38 -14.25 -29.30
N VAL A 260 4.31 -13.17 -28.53
CA VAL A 260 3.22 -12.20 -28.60
C VAL A 260 3.75 -10.89 -29.18
N LYS A 261 3.38 -10.57 -30.42
CA LYS A 261 3.69 -9.30 -31.09
C LYS A 261 2.55 -8.33 -30.87
N VAL A 262 2.79 -7.27 -30.11
CA VAL A 262 1.79 -6.22 -29.82
C VAL A 262 2.09 -4.99 -30.65
N ARG A 263 1.17 -4.60 -31.54
CA ARG A 263 1.21 -3.33 -32.27
C ARG A 263 0.32 -2.33 -31.54
N LEU A 264 0.91 -1.26 -31.02
CA LEU A 264 0.22 -0.20 -30.29
C LEU A 264 0.03 1.03 -31.18
N PRO A 265 -1.11 1.74 -31.10
CA PRO A 265 -1.30 3.02 -31.79
C PRO A 265 -0.30 4.08 -31.29
N ARG A 266 0.04 4.02 -29.99
CA ARG A 266 0.98 4.93 -29.32
C ARG A 266 2.14 4.11 -28.73
N PRO A 267 3.36 4.21 -29.27
CA PRO A 267 4.49 3.37 -28.87
C PRO A 267 4.97 3.69 -27.45
N TRP A 268 5.48 2.67 -26.77
CA TRP A 268 6.12 2.83 -25.45
C TRP A 268 7.60 3.14 -25.62
N LYS A 269 8.13 4.04 -24.77
CA LYS A 269 9.57 4.10 -24.55
C LYS A 269 9.96 2.92 -23.66
N VAL A 270 10.40 1.84 -24.27
CA VAL A 270 10.90 0.66 -23.56
C VAL A 270 12.33 0.93 -23.14
N ARG A 271 12.64 0.70 -21.87
CA ARG A 271 14.02 0.64 -21.39
C ARG A 271 14.37 -0.84 -21.18
N PRO A 272 15.63 -1.26 -21.40
CA PRO A 272 16.05 -2.61 -21.07
C PRO A 272 15.93 -2.84 -19.55
N GLY A 273 15.41 -4.00 -19.16
CA GLY A 273 15.16 -4.39 -17.76
C GLY A 273 13.68 -4.51 -17.43
#